data_AF-A0A4Y7M755-F1
#
_entry.id   AF-A0A4Y7M755-F1
#
_cell.length_a   1.000
_cell.length_b   1.000
_cell.length_c   1.000
_cell.angle_alpha   90.00
_cell.angle_beta   90.00
_cell.angle_gamma   90.00
#
_symmetry.space_group_name_H-M   'P 1'
#
loop_
_entity.id
_entity.type
_entity.pdbx_description
1 polymer ?
#
loop_
_entity_poly.entity_id
_entity_poly.type
_entity_poly.pdbx_seq_one_letter_code
_entity_poly.pdbx_strand_id
1 'polypeptide(L)'
;MWDALGWIWHGYEIHGIENIPSGGALLVYYHGALPIDFYYICSHILLYEGRLINPVGDRFLFKIPGWSSLLEAFGVIPGTVQSCATLLRKGNLLAIAPGGVYEAQLGDHNYEVLWRQRLGFAKVAIEAKVPIIPIFTRNIREAFRSFNICQSFWHWLYQKTHLPLVPIYGGFPVKLTTFINTSLNKIYVTDKDITVDIPPDLIFPPYSHHEKPAWSVIKMANRNRRANVPDVDNTIDLVQVDGLVVAKIIKHCHEEGSSAVDVAQGVLLGLVADTRLEVTNCFPFPKNLDENFDEEDYQMEMMRHLRKVNVDHLHVGWYQSTQQGAFLSTQFLESQFTYQTSIEESVVLIYDPLKTKRGFLHLKAYRLTPQAVALYKDNDFGADAIKTQHLSFETLYQEIRLVIHNSHLVNALLCELSEMVPSYEGSQYLDLGTASVLEKHLRSLTDNVDELLQDTNKFNIYQRQVVKQQQEKQKYIQKRNLENTARQARGEAPLPEEDVTKVFKPIPVPPRLEPMVLSAQIAAHCQQVSLFCSQALGKLFLSEALQQPQSSQQQTVLKGSSKATQ
;
A
#
# COMPACT_ATOMS: atom_id res chain seq x y z
N MET A 1 0.42 -49.89 -8.16
CA MET A 1 1.83 -49.51 -7.90
C MET A 1 1.95 -48.02 -7.61
N TRP A 2 1.58 -47.11 -8.53
CA TRP A 2 1.65 -45.66 -8.30
C TRP A 2 0.81 -45.17 -7.12
N ASP A 3 -0.41 -45.69 -6.97
CA ASP A 3 -1.26 -45.39 -5.80
C ASP A 3 -0.59 -45.75 -4.46
N ALA A 4 -0.03 -46.96 -4.37
CA ALA A 4 0.73 -47.41 -3.19
C ALA A 4 2.01 -46.58 -2.97
N LEU A 5 2.70 -46.16 -4.03
CA LEU A 5 3.87 -45.29 -3.93
C LEU A 5 3.48 -43.91 -3.38
N GLY A 6 2.39 -43.31 -3.89
CA GLY A 6 1.86 -42.05 -3.38
C GLY A 6 1.49 -42.14 -1.90
N TRP A 7 0.81 -43.22 -1.50
CA TRP A 7 0.44 -43.44 -0.11
C TRP A 7 1.66 -43.64 0.82
N ILE A 8 2.62 -44.48 0.44
CA ILE A 8 3.79 -44.81 1.28
C ILE A 8 4.80 -43.67 1.33
N TRP A 9 5.13 -43.07 0.18
CA TRP A 9 6.24 -42.10 0.08
C TRP A 9 5.79 -40.66 0.39
N HIS A 10 4.55 -40.31 0.01
CA HIS A 10 4.02 -38.95 0.10
C HIS A 10 2.79 -38.83 0.99
N GLY A 11 2.31 -39.90 1.65
CA GLY A 11 1.06 -39.84 2.42
C GLY A 11 -0.09 -39.24 1.58
N TYR A 12 -0.18 -39.65 0.32
CA TYR A 12 -1.04 -39.00 -0.67
C TYR A 12 -2.52 -39.09 -0.32
N GLU A 13 -3.19 -37.95 -0.31
CA GLU A 13 -4.62 -37.82 -0.01
C GLU A 13 -5.36 -37.06 -1.13
N ILE A 14 -6.60 -37.47 -1.42
CA ILE A 14 -7.47 -36.81 -2.40
C ILE A 14 -8.76 -36.36 -1.71
N HIS A 15 -9.13 -35.10 -1.92
CA HIS A 15 -10.40 -34.52 -1.48
C HIS A 15 -11.22 -34.06 -2.67
N GLY A 16 -12.55 -34.21 -2.60
CA GLY A 16 -13.49 -33.73 -3.61
C GLY A 16 -13.66 -34.67 -4.81
N ILE A 17 -13.43 -35.98 -4.64
CA ILE A 17 -13.57 -36.96 -5.73
C ILE A 17 -15.02 -37.02 -6.26
N GLU A 18 -15.98 -36.74 -5.38
CA GLU A 18 -17.41 -36.60 -5.67
C GLU A 18 -17.74 -35.50 -6.68
N ASN A 19 -16.83 -34.55 -6.92
CA ASN A 19 -17.04 -33.47 -7.88
C ASN A 19 -16.81 -33.90 -9.34
N ILE A 20 -16.29 -35.11 -9.58
CA ILE A 20 -16.08 -35.62 -10.93
C ILE A 20 -17.42 -36.14 -11.49
N PRO A 21 -17.98 -35.54 -12.56
CA PRO A 21 -19.25 -35.96 -13.12
C PRO A 21 -19.11 -37.29 -13.86
N SER A 22 -20.20 -38.05 -13.95
CA SER A 22 -20.23 -39.33 -14.70
C SER A 22 -19.96 -39.17 -16.20
N GLY A 23 -20.25 -38.00 -16.77
CA GLY A 23 -19.97 -37.64 -18.16
C GLY A 23 -18.54 -37.13 -18.41
N GLY A 24 -18.28 -36.64 -19.63
CA GLY A 24 -16.98 -36.08 -19.99
C GLY A 24 -16.73 -34.76 -19.26
N ALA A 25 -15.51 -34.57 -18.78
CA ALA A 25 -15.10 -33.35 -18.07
C ALA A 25 -13.65 -32.97 -18.40
N LEU A 26 -13.39 -31.68 -18.41
CA LEU A 26 -12.05 -31.12 -18.61
C LEU A 26 -11.42 -30.80 -17.25
N LEU A 27 -10.42 -31.57 -16.87
CA LEU A 27 -9.63 -31.37 -15.67
C LEU A 27 -8.49 -30.39 -15.97
N VAL A 28 -8.47 -29.25 -15.29
CA VAL A 28 -7.42 -28.25 -15.43
C VAL A 28 -6.55 -28.29 -14.18
N TYR A 29 -5.27 -28.61 -14.33
CA TYR A 29 -4.38 -28.81 -13.19
C TYR A 29 -3.11 -27.96 -13.30
N TYR A 30 -2.52 -27.68 -12.14
CA TYR A 30 -1.24 -26.98 -12.05
C TYR A 30 -0.08 -27.93 -12.38
N HIS A 31 0.83 -27.52 -13.27
CA HIS A 31 2.00 -28.34 -13.61
C HIS A 31 3.13 -28.13 -12.58
N GLY A 32 3.41 -29.15 -11.75
CA GLY A 32 4.63 -29.19 -10.92
C GLY A 32 5.92 -29.32 -11.75
N ALA A 33 7.10 -29.24 -11.12
CA ALA A 33 8.36 -29.44 -11.85
C ALA A 33 8.43 -30.82 -12.50
N LEU A 34 8.05 -31.85 -11.76
CA LEU A 34 7.70 -33.19 -12.26
C LEU A 34 6.28 -33.52 -11.81
N PRO A 35 5.34 -33.79 -12.72
CA PRO A 35 3.92 -34.00 -12.38
C PRO A 35 3.67 -35.42 -11.86
N ILE A 36 4.30 -35.79 -10.75
CA ILE A 36 4.15 -37.13 -10.16
C ILE A 36 2.78 -37.34 -9.51
N ASP A 37 2.24 -36.27 -8.96
CA ASP A 37 0.88 -36.13 -8.44
C ASP A 37 -0.17 -36.56 -9.46
N PHE A 38 0.06 -36.22 -10.72
CA PHE A 38 -0.85 -36.57 -11.79
C PHE A 38 -0.87 -38.09 -12.09
N TYR A 39 0.24 -38.81 -11.87
CA TYR A 39 0.22 -40.27 -11.98
C TYR A 39 -0.53 -40.90 -10.80
N TYR A 40 -0.41 -40.33 -9.60
CA TYR A 40 -1.15 -40.80 -8.43
C TYR A 40 -2.65 -40.64 -8.63
N ILE A 41 -3.13 -39.46 -9.03
CA ILE A 41 -4.55 -39.21 -9.27
C ILE A 41 -5.11 -40.09 -10.39
N CYS A 42 -4.38 -40.27 -11.50
CA CYS A 42 -4.80 -41.15 -12.59
C CYS A 42 -4.92 -42.60 -12.13
N SER A 43 -3.96 -43.08 -11.35
CA SER A 43 -3.99 -44.45 -10.85
C SER A 43 -5.11 -44.67 -9.82
N HIS A 44 -5.36 -43.70 -8.94
CA HIS A 44 -6.42 -43.77 -7.95
C HIS A 44 -7.81 -43.77 -8.63
N ILE A 45 -8.07 -42.84 -9.55
CA ILE A 45 -9.36 -42.78 -10.26
C ILE A 45 -9.58 -44.02 -11.13
N LEU A 46 -8.53 -44.57 -11.74
CA LEU A 46 -8.65 -45.82 -12.48
C LEU A 46 -8.99 -47.01 -11.58
N LEU A 47 -8.41 -47.09 -10.37
CA LEU A 47 -8.63 -48.20 -9.44
C LEU A 47 -9.98 -48.13 -8.73
N TYR A 48 -10.41 -46.94 -8.29
CA TYR A 48 -11.60 -46.79 -7.46
C TYR A 48 -12.85 -46.40 -8.26
N GLU A 49 -12.72 -45.57 -9.30
CA GLU A 49 -13.85 -45.13 -10.14
C GLU A 49 -13.94 -45.88 -11.48
N GLY A 50 -12.91 -46.66 -11.84
CA GLY A 50 -12.85 -47.40 -13.10
C GLY A 50 -12.73 -46.50 -14.35
N ARG A 51 -12.31 -45.24 -14.18
CA ARG A 51 -12.24 -44.25 -15.27
C ARG A 51 -10.81 -43.86 -15.60
N LEU A 52 -10.51 -43.78 -16.90
CA LEU A 52 -9.21 -43.30 -17.38
C LEU A 52 -9.25 -41.79 -17.61
N ILE A 53 -8.28 -41.07 -17.02
CA ILE A 53 -8.02 -39.67 -17.37
C ILE A 53 -7.02 -39.64 -18.52
N ASN A 54 -7.35 -38.90 -19.57
CA ASN A 54 -6.48 -38.76 -20.75
C ASN A 54 -5.74 -37.41 -20.66
N PRO A 55 -4.47 -37.39 -20.23
CA PRO A 55 -3.68 -36.16 -20.23
C PRO A 55 -3.27 -35.74 -21.64
N VAL A 56 -3.18 -34.43 -21.85
CA VAL A 56 -2.59 -33.86 -23.07
C VAL A 56 -1.09 -33.67 -22.87
N GLY A 57 -0.29 -34.42 -23.62
CA GLY A 57 1.16 -34.33 -23.62
C GLY A 57 1.71 -33.45 -24.74
N ASP A 58 2.88 -32.84 -24.51
CA ASP A 58 3.64 -32.14 -25.56
C ASP A 58 4.23 -33.16 -26.55
N ARG A 59 4.31 -32.78 -27.83
CA ARG A 59 4.75 -33.64 -28.94
C ARG A 59 6.17 -34.17 -28.77
N PHE A 60 7.02 -33.49 -27.99
CA PHE A 60 8.40 -33.96 -27.77
C PHE A 60 8.45 -35.28 -26.99
N LEU A 61 7.49 -35.55 -26.09
CA LEU A 61 7.46 -36.77 -25.28
C LEU A 61 7.31 -38.04 -26.15
N PHE A 62 6.59 -37.92 -27.27
CA PHE A 62 6.38 -39.01 -28.22
C PHE A 62 7.61 -39.31 -29.10
N LYS A 63 8.63 -38.44 -29.07
CA LYS A 63 9.90 -38.64 -29.81
C LYS A 63 10.97 -39.35 -28.97
N ILE A 64 10.74 -39.53 -27.67
CA ILE A 64 11.71 -40.18 -26.77
C ILE A 64 11.57 -41.70 -26.89
N PRO A 65 12.63 -42.43 -27.27
CA PRO A 65 12.57 -43.88 -27.42
C PRO A 65 12.30 -44.56 -26.07
N GLY A 66 11.30 -45.45 -26.01
CA GLY A 66 10.87 -46.17 -24.81
C GLY A 66 9.71 -45.55 -24.03
N TRP A 67 9.36 -44.28 -24.29
CA TRP A 67 8.25 -43.60 -23.61
C TRP A 67 6.89 -43.90 -24.23
N SER A 68 6.84 -44.38 -25.48
CA SER A 68 5.58 -44.65 -26.19
C SER A 68 4.66 -45.62 -25.44
N SER A 69 5.21 -46.72 -24.91
CA SER A 69 4.44 -47.73 -24.16
C SER A 69 3.91 -47.19 -22.83
N LEU A 70 4.66 -46.30 -22.17
CA LEU A 70 4.22 -45.67 -20.92
C LEU A 70 3.15 -44.60 -21.18
N LEU A 71 3.33 -43.79 -22.23
CA LEU A 71 2.34 -42.79 -22.65
C LEU A 71 1.02 -43.45 -23.08
N GLU A 72 1.08 -44.60 -23.76
CA GLU A 72 -0.08 -45.40 -24.14
C GLU A 72 -0.78 -45.99 -22.90
N ALA A 73 -0.03 -46.51 -21.92
CA ALA A 73 -0.57 -47.04 -20.67
C ALA A 73 -1.32 -45.99 -19.84
N PHE A 74 -0.89 -44.73 -19.89
CA PHE A 74 -1.56 -43.60 -19.22
C PHE A 74 -2.54 -42.84 -20.12
N GLY A 75 -2.82 -43.31 -21.34
CA GLY A 75 -3.78 -42.67 -22.25
C GLY A 75 -3.39 -41.25 -22.67
N VAL A 76 -2.09 -40.93 -22.72
CA VAL A 76 -1.60 -39.59 -23.06
C VAL A 76 -1.78 -39.33 -24.55
N ILE A 77 -2.49 -38.25 -24.90
CA ILE A 77 -2.77 -37.90 -26.29
C ILE A 77 -1.98 -36.66 -26.75
N PRO A 78 -1.51 -36.62 -28.01
CA PRO A 78 -0.98 -35.41 -28.62
C PRO A 78 -2.15 -34.46 -28.95
N GLY A 79 -2.32 -33.38 -28.17
CA GLY A 79 -3.54 -32.58 -28.21
C GLY A 79 -3.65 -31.63 -29.41
N THR A 80 -4.66 -31.83 -30.25
CA THR A 80 -5.27 -30.77 -31.07
C THR A 80 -6.64 -30.43 -30.50
N VAL A 81 -7.14 -29.20 -30.73
CA VAL A 81 -8.43 -28.78 -30.15
C VAL A 81 -9.57 -29.73 -30.54
N GLN A 82 -9.63 -30.14 -31.81
CA GLN A 82 -10.66 -31.03 -32.36
C GLN A 82 -10.60 -32.45 -31.79
N SER A 83 -9.41 -33.02 -31.63
CA SER A 83 -9.25 -34.37 -31.06
C SER A 83 -9.65 -34.39 -29.58
N CYS A 84 -9.24 -33.37 -28.83
CA CYS A 84 -9.61 -33.20 -27.42
C CYS A 84 -11.12 -33.00 -27.25
N ALA A 85 -11.75 -32.16 -28.09
CA ALA A 85 -13.19 -31.92 -28.03
C ALA A 85 -14.00 -33.18 -28.37
N THR A 86 -13.54 -33.98 -29.33
CA THR A 86 -14.19 -35.25 -29.69
C THR A 86 -14.10 -36.27 -28.55
N LEU A 87 -12.97 -36.34 -27.86
CA LEU A 87 -12.77 -37.24 -26.73
C LEU A 87 -13.70 -36.88 -25.55
N LEU A 88 -13.81 -35.59 -25.25
CA LEU A 88 -14.70 -35.07 -24.21
C LEU A 88 -16.17 -35.34 -24.52
N ARG A 89 -16.61 -35.16 -25.77
CA ARG A 89 -17.97 -35.50 -26.21
C ARG A 89 -18.31 -36.99 -26.11
N LYS A 90 -17.32 -37.88 -26.17
CA LYS A 90 -17.49 -39.33 -25.96
C LYS A 90 -17.65 -39.72 -24.49
N GLY A 91 -17.62 -38.76 -23.56
CA GLY A 91 -17.81 -39.02 -22.13
C GLY A 91 -16.52 -39.29 -21.33
N ASN A 92 -15.36 -39.13 -21.96
CA ASN A 92 -14.07 -39.36 -21.32
C ASN A 92 -13.58 -38.14 -20.52
N LEU A 93 -12.73 -38.39 -19.52
CA LEU A 93 -12.01 -37.34 -18.79
C LEU A 93 -10.78 -36.92 -19.57
N LEU A 94 -10.57 -35.62 -19.70
CA LEU A 94 -9.38 -35.03 -20.32
C LEU A 94 -8.68 -34.13 -19.31
N ALA A 95 -7.35 -34.22 -19.21
CA ALA A 95 -6.57 -33.34 -18.34
C ALA A 95 -5.61 -32.44 -19.14
N ILE A 96 -5.60 -31.15 -18.82
CA ILE A 96 -4.72 -30.17 -19.46
C ILE A 96 -4.09 -29.27 -18.40
N ALA A 97 -2.75 -29.17 -18.44
CA ALA A 97 -2.01 -28.12 -17.77
C ALA A 97 -1.91 -26.87 -18.68
N PRO A 98 -2.54 -25.74 -18.34
CA PRO A 98 -2.57 -24.55 -19.21
C PRO A 98 -1.18 -23.99 -19.56
N GLY A 99 -0.26 -23.99 -18.59
CA GLY A 99 1.12 -23.53 -18.79
C GLY A 99 2.05 -24.58 -19.40
N GLY A 100 1.71 -25.87 -19.27
CA GLY A 100 2.47 -26.99 -19.82
C GLY A 100 3.93 -27.01 -19.38
N VAL A 101 4.82 -27.41 -20.28
CA VAL A 101 6.28 -27.52 -20.01
C VAL A 101 6.91 -26.19 -19.56
N TYR A 102 6.38 -25.06 -20.05
CA TYR A 102 6.86 -23.74 -19.65
C TYR A 102 6.60 -23.49 -18.16
N GLU A 103 5.40 -23.82 -17.69
CA GLU A 103 5.04 -23.73 -16.26
C GLU A 103 5.82 -24.75 -15.44
N ALA A 104 6.03 -25.98 -15.93
CA ALA A 104 6.85 -26.98 -15.25
C ALA A 104 8.23 -26.43 -14.84
N GLN A 105 8.91 -25.74 -15.76
CA GLN A 105 10.28 -25.28 -15.55
C GLN A 105 10.41 -23.98 -14.76
N LEU A 106 9.36 -23.14 -14.77
CA LEU A 106 9.45 -21.74 -14.34
C LEU A 106 8.42 -21.35 -13.29
N GLY A 107 7.54 -22.28 -12.90
CA GLY A 107 6.66 -22.09 -11.76
C GLY A 107 7.45 -22.07 -10.46
N ASP A 108 7.04 -21.17 -9.57
CA ASP A 108 7.62 -20.95 -8.27
C ASP A 108 6.79 -21.65 -7.17
N HIS A 109 7.14 -21.39 -5.90
CA HIS A 109 6.43 -21.89 -4.72
C HIS A 109 5.10 -21.14 -4.46
N ASN A 110 4.81 -20.07 -5.21
CA ASN A 110 3.58 -19.30 -5.07
C ASN A 110 2.42 -19.89 -5.90
N TYR A 111 2.67 -20.97 -6.65
CA TYR A 111 1.67 -21.69 -7.43
C TYR A 111 0.92 -20.81 -8.45
N GLU A 112 1.56 -19.77 -8.98
CA GLU A 112 0.97 -18.96 -10.05
C GLU A 112 0.86 -19.77 -11.36
N VAL A 113 -0.33 -19.82 -11.96
CA VAL A 113 -0.53 -20.56 -13.23
C VAL A 113 -0.05 -19.71 -14.41
N LEU A 114 0.91 -20.23 -15.18
CA LEU A 114 1.65 -19.47 -16.19
C LEU A 114 1.27 -19.86 -17.63
N TRP A 115 0.04 -19.59 -18.06
CA TRP A 115 -0.43 -19.96 -19.42
C TRP A 115 -0.13 -18.94 -20.54
N ARG A 116 0.23 -17.68 -20.22
CA ARG A 116 0.53 -16.60 -21.20
C ARG A 116 -0.54 -16.50 -22.31
N GLN A 117 -0.19 -16.72 -23.57
CA GLN A 117 -1.10 -16.69 -24.74
C GLN A 117 -1.68 -18.07 -25.09
N ARG A 118 -1.48 -19.10 -24.27
CA ARG A 118 -1.91 -20.49 -24.54
C ARG A 118 -3.37 -20.72 -24.12
N LEU A 119 -4.31 -20.21 -24.93
CA LEU A 119 -5.76 -20.31 -24.69
C LEU A 119 -6.40 -21.62 -25.23
N GLY A 120 -5.60 -22.65 -25.48
CA GLY A 120 -6.05 -23.89 -26.14
C GLY A 120 -7.08 -24.67 -25.31
N PHE A 121 -6.88 -24.77 -24.00
CA PHE A 121 -7.78 -25.49 -23.10
C PHE A 121 -9.18 -24.86 -23.06
N ALA A 122 -9.28 -23.53 -23.10
CA ALA A 122 -10.55 -22.82 -23.10
C ALA A 122 -11.31 -23.01 -24.42
N LYS A 123 -10.60 -23.02 -25.56
CA LYS A 123 -11.19 -23.37 -26.86
C LYS A 123 -11.76 -24.79 -26.87
N VAL A 124 -11.02 -25.75 -26.29
CA VAL A 124 -11.49 -27.14 -26.14
C VAL A 124 -12.75 -27.21 -25.28
N ALA A 125 -12.79 -26.48 -24.15
CA ALA A 125 -13.95 -26.47 -23.26
C ALA A 125 -15.21 -25.90 -23.93
N ILE A 126 -15.08 -24.79 -24.67
CA ILE A 126 -16.18 -24.17 -25.42
C ILE A 126 -16.69 -25.12 -26.51
N GLU A 127 -15.79 -25.74 -27.27
CA GLU A 127 -16.16 -26.61 -28.38
C GLU A 127 -16.79 -27.94 -27.91
N ALA A 128 -16.37 -28.45 -26.75
CA ALA A 128 -16.87 -29.68 -26.17
C ALA A 128 -18.14 -29.49 -25.33
N LYS A 129 -18.40 -28.27 -24.82
CA LYS A 129 -19.50 -27.94 -23.89
C LYS A 129 -19.54 -28.86 -22.66
N VAL A 130 -18.37 -29.13 -22.08
CA VAL A 130 -18.20 -29.97 -20.88
C VAL A 130 -17.79 -29.12 -19.68
N PRO A 131 -18.08 -29.55 -18.43
CA PRO A 131 -17.63 -28.85 -17.23
C PRO A 131 -16.09 -28.81 -17.14
N ILE A 132 -15.56 -27.66 -16.71
CA ILE A 132 -14.16 -27.53 -16.31
C ILE A 132 -14.04 -27.73 -14.81
N ILE A 133 -13.14 -28.62 -14.40
CA ILE A 133 -12.87 -28.94 -13.00
C ILE A 133 -11.41 -28.58 -12.69
N PRO A 134 -11.17 -27.57 -11.84
CA PRO A 134 -9.81 -27.24 -11.43
C PRO A 134 -9.32 -28.27 -10.40
N ILE A 135 -8.10 -28.75 -10.59
CA ILE A 135 -7.41 -29.68 -9.72
C ILE A 135 -6.12 -29.04 -9.24
N PHE A 136 -5.89 -29.09 -7.93
CA PHE A 136 -4.69 -28.56 -7.33
C PHE A 136 -4.07 -29.57 -6.38
N THR A 137 -2.77 -29.82 -6.51
CA THR A 137 -2.02 -30.65 -5.58
C THR A 137 -1.07 -29.79 -4.75
N ARG A 138 -1.31 -29.79 -3.45
CA ARG A 138 -0.47 -29.11 -2.46
C ARG A 138 0.88 -29.83 -2.32
N ASN A 139 1.92 -29.04 -2.12
CA ASN A 139 3.31 -29.46 -1.86
C ASN A 139 4.06 -30.08 -3.06
N ILE A 140 3.51 -30.04 -4.27
CA ILE A 140 4.15 -30.65 -5.45
C ILE A 140 5.46 -29.93 -5.85
N ARG A 141 5.57 -28.62 -5.59
CA ARG A 141 6.80 -27.82 -5.81
C ARG A 141 7.85 -28.02 -4.72
N GLU A 142 7.43 -28.49 -3.55
CA GLU A 142 8.31 -28.88 -2.46
C GLU A 142 8.86 -30.28 -2.69
N ALA A 143 8.08 -31.18 -3.29
CA ALA A 143 8.51 -32.53 -3.66
C ALA A 143 9.60 -32.52 -4.73
N PHE A 144 9.43 -31.71 -5.78
CA PHE A 144 10.37 -31.57 -6.88
C PHE A 144 10.60 -30.09 -7.24
N ARG A 145 11.87 -29.68 -7.29
CA ARG A 145 12.29 -28.30 -7.55
C ARG A 145 13.11 -28.20 -8.83
N SER A 146 12.87 -27.16 -9.60
CA SER A 146 13.75 -26.74 -10.71
C SER A 146 14.96 -25.99 -10.17
N PHE A 147 16.09 -26.11 -10.86
CA PHE A 147 17.31 -25.38 -10.52
C PHE A 147 17.17 -23.89 -10.87
N ASN A 148 17.15 -23.00 -9.87
CA ASN A 148 16.81 -21.57 -10.05
C ASN A 148 18.02 -20.63 -10.29
N ILE A 149 19.25 -21.16 -10.40
CA ILE A 149 20.45 -20.33 -10.67
C ILE A 149 20.47 -19.91 -12.15
N CYS A 150 20.64 -18.60 -12.40
CA CYS A 150 20.67 -17.99 -13.75
C CYS A 150 19.38 -18.23 -14.58
N GLN A 151 18.21 -17.95 -14.00
CA GLN A 151 16.90 -18.14 -14.65
C GLN A 151 16.82 -17.51 -16.06
N SER A 152 17.46 -16.36 -16.30
CA SER A 152 17.54 -15.70 -17.60
C SER A 152 18.22 -16.55 -18.69
N PHE A 153 19.25 -17.32 -18.33
CA PHE A 153 19.93 -18.23 -19.24
C PHE A 153 19.02 -19.40 -19.62
N TRP A 154 18.35 -20.00 -18.65
CA TRP A 154 17.42 -21.11 -18.88
C TRP A 154 16.21 -20.68 -19.72
N HIS A 155 15.70 -19.46 -19.50
CA HIS A 155 14.67 -18.86 -20.34
C HIS A 155 15.13 -18.68 -21.79
N TRP A 156 16.32 -18.13 -22.00
CA TRP A 156 16.89 -17.98 -23.34
C TRP A 156 17.06 -19.34 -24.04
N LEU A 157 17.58 -20.34 -23.31
CA LEU A 157 17.79 -21.69 -23.84
C LEU A 157 16.47 -22.37 -24.21
N TYR A 158 15.43 -22.26 -23.38
CA TYR A 158 14.11 -22.80 -23.68
C TYR A 158 13.44 -22.09 -24.86
N GLN A 159 13.55 -20.76 -24.97
CA GLN A 159 13.03 -20.02 -26.14
C GLN A 159 13.70 -20.45 -27.45
N LYS A 160 14.98 -20.82 -27.41
CA LYS A 160 15.75 -21.21 -28.60
C LYS A 160 15.56 -22.68 -28.98
N THR A 161 15.42 -23.56 -27.99
CA THR A 161 15.40 -25.02 -28.21
C THR A 161 14.01 -25.64 -28.07
N HIS A 162 13.08 -24.99 -27.37
CA HIS A 162 11.78 -25.53 -26.96
C HIS A 162 11.85 -26.89 -26.24
N LEU A 163 13.02 -27.26 -25.73
CA LEU A 163 13.25 -28.51 -25.01
C LEU A 163 13.40 -28.24 -23.50
N PRO A 164 12.83 -29.10 -22.63
CA PRO A 164 12.93 -28.90 -21.21
C PRO A 164 14.31 -29.30 -20.66
N LEU A 165 15.28 -28.39 -20.72
CA LEU A 165 16.67 -28.64 -20.30
C LEU A 165 17.03 -28.17 -18.88
N VAL A 166 16.07 -27.59 -18.13
CA VAL A 166 16.29 -27.16 -16.76
C VAL A 166 16.47 -28.39 -15.86
N PRO A 167 17.60 -28.52 -15.13
CA PRO A 167 17.79 -29.61 -14.19
C PRO A 167 16.73 -29.58 -13.09
N ILE A 168 16.15 -30.74 -12.78
CA ILE A 168 15.17 -30.92 -11.71
C ILE A 168 15.81 -31.80 -10.64
N TYR A 169 15.67 -31.42 -9.39
CA TYR A 169 16.13 -32.20 -8.24
C TYR A 169 15.00 -32.29 -7.22
N GLY A 170 14.96 -33.38 -6.46
CA GLY A 170 13.89 -33.62 -5.49
C GLY A 170 13.59 -35.10 -5.31
N GLY A 171 12.33 -35.40 -5.02
CA GLY A 171 11.88 -36.69 -4.49
C GLY A 171 11.73 -36.67 -2.96
N PHE A 172 11.59 -35.48 -2.38
CA PHE A 172 11.45 -35.33 -0.93
C PHE A 172 10.15 -35.97 -0.44
N PRO A 173 10.15 -36.68 0.70
CA PRO A 173 8.97 -37.33 1.27
C PRO A 173 8.07 -36.29 1.95
N VAL A 174 7.47 -35.42 1.15
CA VAL A 174 6.52 -34.39 1.60
C VAL A 174 5.09 -34.87 1.39
N LYS A 175 4.20 -34.46 2.30
CA LYS A 175 2.78 -34.81 2.21
C LYS A 175 2.15 -34.16 0.97
N LEU A 176 1.62 -34.96 0.05
CA LEU A 176 0.92 -34.47 -1.15
C LEU A 176 -0.60 -34.59 -0.96
N THR A 177 -1.33 -33.49 -1.09
CA THR A 177 -2.79 -33.49 -0.95
C THR A 177 -3.43 -32.87 -2.19
N THR A 178 -4.25 -33.63 -2.90
CA THR A 178 -4.94 -33.16 -4.11
C THR A 178 -6.36 -32.76 -3.78
N PHE A 179 -6.75 -31.58 -4.24
CA PHE A 179 -8.11 -31.08 -4.15
C PHE A 179 -8.72 -31.02 -5.56
N ILE A 180 -9.83 -31.72 -5.73
CA ILE A 180 -10.66 -31.68 -6.93
C ILE A 180 -11.85 -30.77 -6.63
N ASN A 181 -11.94 -29.64 -7.31
CA ASN A 181 -12.95 -28.65 -6.99
C ASN A 181 -14.26 -28.87 -7.76
N THR A 182 -15.29 -28.08 -7.43
CA THR A 182 -16.55 -28.05 -8.17
C THR A 182 -16.36 -27.44 -9.57
N SER A 183 -17.28 -27.77 -10.48
CA SER A 183 -17.21 -27.32 -11.87
C SER A 183 -17.39 -25.81 -12.00
N LEU A 184 -16.57 -25.18 -12.85
CA LEU A 184 -16.70 -23.76 -13.19
C LEU A 184 -17.91 -23.55 -14.11
N ASN A 185 -18.85 -22.70 -13.68
CA ASN A 185 -20.17 -22.59 -14.33
C ASN A 185 -20.18 -21.73 -15.60
N LYS A 186 -19.25 -20.78 -15.79
CA LYS A 186 -19.17 -19.94 -17.02
C LYS A 186 -17.75 -19.48 -17.34
N ILE A 187 -17.39 -19.55 -18.62
CA ILE A 187 -16.13 -19.03 -19.16
C ILE A 187 -16.47 -18.16 -20.37
N TYR A 188 -16.03 -16.90 -20.34
CA TYR A 188 -16.08 -16.02 -21.50
C TYR A 188 -14.69 -15.95 -22.10
N VAL A 189 -14.57 -16.19 -23.41
CA VAL A 189 -13.29 -16.11 -24.12
C VAL A 189 -13.42 -15.04 -25.18
N THR A 190 -12.71 -13.92 -24.99
CA THR A 190 -12.44 -12.92 -26.03
C THR A 190 -11.15 -13.29 -26.75
N ASP A 191 -10.93 -12.74 -27.96
CA ASP A 191 -9.80 -13.10 -28.83
C ASP A 191 -8.40 -12.94 -28.18
N LYS A 192 -8.31 -12.28 -27.02
CA LYS A 192 -7.06 -12.08 -26.27
C LYS A 192 -7.15 -12.42 -24.76
N ASP A 193 -8.34 -12.63 -24.19
CA ASP A 193 -8.54 -12.82 -22.75
C ASP A 193 -9.58 -13.93 -22.47
N ILE A 194 -9.41 -14.64 -21.36
CA ILE A 194 -10.43 -15.54 -20.80
C ILE A 194 -10.93 -14.85 -19.53
N THR A 195 -12.23 -14.83 -19.24
CA THR A 195 -12.78 -14.53 -17.91
C THR A 195 -13.55 -15.74 -17.41
N VAL A 196 -13.33 -16.13 -16.16
CA VAL A 196 -13.96 -17.31 -15.53
C VAL A 196 -14.79 -16.81 -14.34
N ASP A 197 -16.08 -17.14 -14.32
CA ASP A 197 -16.92 -16.90 -13.14
C ASP A 197 -16.65 -18.02 -12.14
N ILE A 198 -16.00 -17.69 -11.02
CA ILE A 198 -15.67 -18.64 -9.94
C ILE A 198 -16.79 -18.57 -8.87
N PRO A 199 -17.47 -19.69 -8.56
CA PRO A 199 -18.45 -19.72 -7.47
C PRO A 199 -17.81 -19.37 -6.10
N PRO A 200 -18.53 -18.65 -5.22
CA PRO A 200 -18.02 -18.26 -3.89
C PRO A 200 -17.66 -19.45 -2.99
N ASP A 201 -18.24 -20.63 -3.23
CA ASP A 201 -18.07 -21.82 -2.39
C ASP A 201 -16.76 -22.58 -2.67
N LEU A 202 -15.98 -22.19 -3.70
CA LEU A 202 -14.65 -22.76 -3.98
C LEU A 202 -13.55 -22.25 -3.03
N ILE A 203 -13.89 -21.47 -1.99
CA ILE A 203 -12.96 -20.96 -0.98
C ILE A 203 -12.47 -22.14 -0.13
N PHE A 204 -11.27 -22.63 -0.44
CA PHE A 204 -10.56 -23.61 0.38
C PHE A 204 -10.50 -23.12 1.84
N PRO A 205 -10.64 -23.99 2.85
CA PRO A 205 -10.39 -23.61 4.23
C PRO A 205 -8.93 -23.14 4.38
N PRO A 206 -8.67 -21.99 5.02
CA PRO A 206 -7.32 -21.44 5.13
C PRO A 206 -6.46 -22.36 6.00
N TYR A 207 -5.31 -22.80 5.49
CA TYR A 207 -4.27 -23.39 6.34
C TYR A 207 -3.24 -22.33 6.71
N SER A 208 -3.00 -22.23 8.01
CA SER A 208 -1.94 -21.48 8.67
C SER A 208 -0.57 -22.00 8.26
N HIS A 209 0.06 -21.36 7.28
CA HIS A 209 1.51 -21.13 7.19
C HIS A 209 1.75 -20.38 5.89
N HIS A 210 2.07 -19.09 6.04
CA HIS A 210 2.58 -18.18 5.01
C HIS A 210 1.75 -18.04 3.72
N GLU A 211 1.54 -16.78 3.36
CA GLU A 211 1.14 -16.32 2.02
C GLU A 211 -0.36 -16.40 1.64
N LYS A 212 -0.65 -15.56 0.64
CA LYS A 212 -1.91 -14.91 0.30
C LYS A 212 -3.07 -15.89 0.05
N PRO A 213 -4.33 -15.44 0.20
CA PRO A 213 -5.50 -16.27 -0.07
C PRO A 213 -5.49 -16.83 -1.50
N ALA A 214 -5.83 -18.11 -1.63
CA ALA A 214 -5.76 -18.93 -2.85
C ALA A 214 -6.59 -18.43 -4.07
N TRP A 215 -7.23 -17.26 -4.00
CA TRP A 215 -7.78 -16.59 -5.18
C TRP A 215 -6.73 -15.88 -6.03
N SER A 216 -5.49 -15.69 -5.53
CA SER A 216 -4.37 -15.25 -6.37
C SER A 216 -3.89 -16.31 -7.37
N VAL A 217 -4.33 -17.56 -7.25
CA VAL A 217 -3.97 -18.68 -8.14
C VAL A 217 -4.64 -18.56 -9.52
N ILE A 218 -5.63 -17.67 -9.69
CA ILE A 218 -6.13 -17.21 -10.99
C ILE A 218 -5.90 -15.71 -11.15
N LYS A 219 -4.67 -15.23 -10.91
CA LYS A 219 -4.25 -13.93 -11.45
C LYS A 219 -3.85 -14.08 -12.91
N MET A 220 -4.79 -13.76 -13.79
CA MET A 220 -4.51 -13.49 -15.19
C MET A 220 -3.44 -12.40 -15.28
N ALA A 221 -2.30 -12.74 -15.87
CA ALA A 221 -1.20 -11.83 -16.11
C ALA A 221 -1.64 -10.72 -17.09
N ASN A 222 -2.24 -9.66 -16.56
CA ASN A 222 -2.55 -8.45 -17.32
C ASN A 222 -1.55 -7.35 -16.96
N ARG A 223 -0.29 -7.54 -17.37
CA ARG A 223 0.78 -6.53 -17.21
C ARG A 223 0.58 -5.30 -18.13
N ASN A 224 -0.47 -5.31 -18.97
CA ASN A 224 -0.86 -4.18 -19.84
C ASN A 224 -2.10 -3.41 -19.36
N ARG A 225 -2.66 -3.71 -18.18
CA ARG A 225 -3.84 -3.02 -17.64
C ARG A 225 -3.57 -1.71 -16.88
N ARG A 226 -2.30 -1.29 -16.72
CA ARG A 226 -1.97 0.03 -16.13
C ARG A 226 -2.07 1.21 -17.10
N ALA A 227 -2.59 1.03 -18.31
CA ALA A 227 -2.63 2.09 -19.31
C ALA A 227 -4.05 2.57 -19.71
N ASN A 228 -5.15 1.97 -19.22
CA ASN A 228 -6.50 2.37 -19.67
C ASN A 228 -7.67 1.94 -18.76
N VAL A 229 -7.46 1.79 -17.46
CA VAL A 229 -8.59 1.85 -16.49
C VAL A 229 -8.70 3.32 -16.10
N PRO A 230 -9.86 3.99 -16.22
CA PRO A 230 -10.01 5.32 -15.62
C PRO A 230 -9.72 5.15 -14.13
N ASP A 231 -8.78 5.94 -13.60
CA ASP A 231 -8.33 5.89 -12.21
C ASP A 231 -9.52 5.66 -11.28
N VAL A 232 -9.60 4.45 -10.70
CA VAL A 232 -10.39 4.28 -9.49
C VAL A 232 -9.61 5.07 -8.47
N ASP A 233 -10.21 6.15 -7.96
CA ASP A 233 -9.62 7.00 -6.92
C ASP A 233 -9.13 6.09 -5.78
N ASN A 234 -7.82 5.82 -5.72
CA ASN A 234 -7.16 5.10 -4.63
C ASN A 234 -7.04 6.06 -3.42
N THR A 235 -8.14 6.70 -3.07
CA THR A 235 -8.23 7.63 -1.94
C THR A 235 -8.64 6.83 -0.70
N ILE A 236 -7.73 6.80 0.28
CA ILE A 236 -8.04 6.32 1.61
C ILE A 236 -8.90 7.38 2.29
N ASP A 237 -10.13 7.02 2.62
CA ASP A 237 -11.07 7.93 3.30
C ASP A 237 -11.00 7.76 4.83
N LEU A 238 -10.57 6.59 5.29
CA LEU A 238 -10.61 6.21 6.69
C LEU A 238 -9.31 5.51 7.10
N VAL A 239 -8.71 5.99 8.19
CA VAL A 239 -7.58 5.32 8.85
C VAL A 239 -8.10 4.72 10.15
N GLN A 240 -8.12 3.39 10.19
CA GLN A 240 -8.47 2.61 11.36
C GLN A 240 -7.19 2.24 12.10
N VAL A 241 -7.07 2.66 13.35
CA VAL A 241 -5.87 2.42 14.18
C VAL A 241 -6.23 1.53 15.36
N ASP A 242 -5.44 0.49 15.60
CA ASP A 242 -5.57 -0.35 16.78
C ASP A 242 -5.09 0.37 18.05
N GLY A 243 -5.74 0.12 19.19
CA GLY A 243 -5.38 0.74 20.47
C GLY A 243 -3.94 0.47 20.89
N LEU A 244 -3.37 -0.68 20.49
CA LEU A 244 -1.97 -1.03 20.74
C LEU A 244 -0.99 -0.04 20.07
N VAL A 245 -1.28 0.39 18.84
CA VAL A 245 -0.45 1.34 18.09
C VAL A 245 -0.41 2.67 18.82
N VAL A 246 -1.57 3.16 19.26
CA VAL A 246 -1.68 4.42 20.01
C VAL A 246 -0.88 4.34 21.32
N ALA A 247 -1.00 3.24 22.07
CA ALA A 247 -0.26 3.04 23.31
C ALA A 247 1.26 3.02 23.09
N LYS A 248 1.73 2.37 22.01
CA LYS A 248 3.15 2.34 21.64
C LYS A 248 3.68 3.72 21.26
N ILE A 249 2.94 4.49 20.46
CA ILE A 249 3.31 5.86 20.10
C ILE A 249 3.40 6.73 21.36
N ILE A 250 2.42 6.64 22.25
CA ILE A 250 2.42 7.39 23.52
C ILE A 250 3.64 7.00 24.37
N LYS A 251 3.90 5.70 24.53
CA LYS A 251 5.06 5.18 25.28
C LYS A 251 6.36 5.71 24.69
N HIS A 252 6.56 5.58 23.38
CA HIS A 252 7.75 6.04 22.68
C HIS A 252 7.97 7.54 22.86
N CYS A 253 6.93 8.35 22.66
CA CYS A 253 7.00 9.80 22.86
C CYS A 253 7.24 10.19 24.33
N HIS A 254 6.81 9.38 25.29
CA HIS A 254 7.06 9.63 26.71
C HIS A 254 8.49 9.29 27.12
N GLU A 255 9.00 8.16 26.66
CA GLU A 255 10.39 7.73 26.89
C GLU A 255 11.38 8.70 26.23
N GLU A 256 11.08 9.15 25.02
CA GLU A 256 11.95 10.03 24.24
C GLU A 256 11.74 11.52 24.48
N GLY A 257 10.57 11.92 24.97
CA GLY A 257 10.18 13.32 25.19
C GLY A 257 10.80 13.99 26.43
N SER A 258 11.82 13.36 27.04
CA SER A 258 12.59 13.96 28.13
C SER A 258 13.51 15.09 27.64
N SER A 259 13.86 15.12 26.35
CA SER A 259 14.64 16.17 25.72
C SER A 259 13.72 17.12 24.95
N ALA A 260 13.82 18.42 25.21
CA ALA A 260 12.93 19.44 24.66
C ALA A 260 13.07 19.67 23.13
N VAL A 261 14.04 19.06 22.46
CA VAL A 261 14.34 19.28 21.04
C VAL A 261 13.99 18.08 20.16
N ASP A 262 13.81 16.91 20.75
CA ASP A 262 13.78 15.68 19.97
C ASP A 262 12.37 15.32 19.50
N VAL A 263 12.31 14.92 18.24
CA VAL A 263 11.09 14.44 17.58
C VAL A 263 11.16 12.92 17.49
N ALA A 264 10.24 12.24 18.15
CA ALA A 264 10.10 10.80 18.10
C ALA A 264 9.45 10.41 16.75
N GLN A 265 10.09 9.52 15.99
CA GLN A 265 9.61 9.04 14.70
C GLN A 265 9.60 7.51 14.66
N GLY A 266 8.72 6.94 13.83
CA GLY A 266 8.68 5.50 13.65
C GLY A 266 7.78 5.07 12.51
N VAL A 267 7.74 3.77 12.28
CA VAL A 267 7.04 3.14 11.15
C VAL A 267 5.69 2.62 11.58
N LEU A 268 4.70 2.75 10.69
CA LEU A 268 3.38 2.17 10.81
C LEU A 268 3.26 0.92 9.94
N LEU A 269 2.68 -0.12 10.52
CA LEU A 269 2.45 -1.41 9.92
C LEU A 269 0.95 -1.72 9.88
N GLY A 270 0.51 -2.30 8.78
CA GLY A 270 -0.91 -2.52 8.57
C GLY A 270 -1.25 -3.08 7.21
N LEU A 271 -2.54 -3.09 6.91
CA LEU A 271 -3.09 -3.58 5.66
C LEU A 271 -4.11 -2.57 5.10
N VAL A 272 -4.12 -2.42 3.78
CA VAL A 272 -5.17 -1.69 3.07
C VAL A 272 -6.32 -2.65 2.79
N ALA A 273 -7.52 -2.30 3.23
CA ALA A 273 -8.77 -3.01 2.92
C ALA A 273 -9.72 -2.04 2.20
N ASP A 274 -9.90 -2.21 0.89
CA ASP A 274 -10.71 -1.32 0.04
C ASP A 274 -10.35 0.17 0.21
N THR A 275 -11.19 0.94 0.91
CA THR A 275 -11.03 2.39 1.16
C THR A 275 -10.57 2.72 2.58
N ARG A 276 -10.32 1.69 3.41
CA ARG A 276 -9.83 1.86 4.79
C ARG A 276 -8.41 1.34 4.95
N LEU A 277 -7.60 2.12 5.63
CA LEU A 277 -6.25 1.72 6.03
C LEU A 277 -6.29 1.22 7.47
N GLU A 278 -6.04 -0.07 7.67
CA GLU A 278 -5.99 -0.69 8.99
C GLU A 278 -4.53 -0.73 9.49
N VAL A 279 -4.22 0.09 10.50
CA VAL A 279 -2.92 0.14 11.16
C VAL A 279 -2.98 -0.76 12.39
N THR A 280 -2.32 -1.90 12.33
CA THR A 280 -2.35 -2.94 13.37
C THR A 280 -1.14 -2.85 14.30
N ASN A 281 0.01 -2.37 13.80
CA ASN A 281 1.20 -2.28 14.62
C ASN A 281 2.11 -1.09 14.24
N CYS A 282 3.04 -0.76 15.13
CA CYS A 282 4.10 0.21 14.85
C CYS A 282 5.38 -0.16 15.62
N PHE A 283 6.50 0.36 15.14
CA PHE A 283 7.77 0.32 15.86
C PHE A 283 8.53 1.65 15.71
N PRO A 284 9.24 2.07 16.77
CA PRO A 284 9.99 3.32 16.77
C PRO A 284 11.28 3.21 15.97
N PHE A 285 11.69 4.31 15.35
CA PHE A 285 13.07 4.47 14.93
C PHE A 285 13.92 4.89 16.14
N PRO A 286 15.05 4.23 16.38
CA PRO A 286 16.00 4.72 17.36
C PRO A 286 16.62 6.03 16.86
N LYS A 287 16.86 6.98 17.76
CA LYS A 287 17.40 8.31 17.45
C LYS A 287 18.84 8.33 16.89
N ASN A 288 19.52 7.17 16.86
CA ASN A 288 20.92 6.93 16.48
C ASN A 288 21.96 7.81 17.18
N LEU A 289 22.83 7.18 17.97
CA LEU A 289 24.03 7.81 18.53
C LEU A 289 25.31 7.58 17.70
N ASP A 290 25.21 7.10 16.46
CA ASP A 290 26.37 6.94 15.57
C ASP A 290 26.02 7.26 14.11
N GLU A 291 26.91 7.96 13.41
CA GLU A 291 26.80 8.38 11.98
C GLU A 291 26.74 7.19 10.99
N ASN A 292 26.91 5.95 11.46
CA ASN A 292 26.95 4.73 10.66
C ASN A 292 25.66 3.89 10.73
N PHE A 293 24.59 4.39 11.36
CA PHE A 293 23.34 3.62 11.43
C PHE A 293 22.57 3.68 10.13
N ASP A 294 22.36 2.52 9.52
CA ASP A 294 21.51 2.36 8.35
C ASP A 294 20.06 2.09 8.78
N GLU A 295 19.21 3.10 8.59
CA GLU A 295 17.78 3.02 8.92
C GLU A 295 17.06 1.92 8.15
N GLU A 296 17.49 1.64 6.90
CA GLU A 296 16.87 0.62 6.06
C GLU A 296 17.18 -0.79 6.58
N ASP A 297 18.41 -1.03 7.04
CA ASP A 297 18.82 -2.31 7.62
C ASP A 297 18.08 -2.59 8.93
N TYR A 298 17.95 -1.60 9.81
CA TYR A 298 17.15 -1.72 11.02
C TYR A 298 15.68 -2.02 10.71
N GLN A 299 15.11 -1.30 9.74
CA GLN A 299 13.74 -1.52 9.31
C GLN A 299 13.55 -2.94 8.77
N MET A 300 14.47 -3.43 7.94
CA MET A 300 14.45 -4.79 7.39
C MET A 300 14.57 -5.85 8.47
N GLU A 301 15.48 -5.67 9.44
CA GLU A 301 15.66 -6.62 10.55
C GLU A 301 14.42 -6.65 11.45
N MET A 302 13.88 -5.49 11.82
CA MET A 302 12.66 -5.39 12.61
C MET A 302 11.46 -6.03 11.90
N MET A 303 11.30 -5.80 10.59
CA MET A 303 10.27 -6.47 9.79
C MET A 303 10.44 -7.99 9.77
N ARG A 304 11.68 -8.51 9.72
CA ARG A 304 11.95 -9.95 9.82
C ARG A 304 11.55 -10.50 11.19
N HIS A 305 11.81 -9.77 12.28
CA HIS A 305 11.39 -10.17 13.62
C HIS A 305 9.88 -10.20 13.76
N LEU A 306 9.18 -9.17 13.30
CA LEU A 306 7.72 -9.11 13.35
C LEU A 306 7.07 -10.22 12.51
N ARG A 307 7.68 -10.56 11.35
CA ARG A 307 7.25 -11.71 10.55
C ARG A 307 7.38 -13.03 11.31
N LYS A 308 8.42 -13.24 12.13
CA LYS A 308 8.56 -14.45 12.95
C LYS A 308 7.49 -14.58 14.02
N VAL A 309 6.97 -13.47 14.50
CA VAL A 309 5.93 -13.41 15.56
C VAL A 309 4.51 -13.44 14.96
N ASN A 310 4.37 -13.66 13.65
CA ASN A 310 3.09 -13.64 12.93
C ASN A 310 2.32 -12.32 13.08
N VAL A 311 3.05 -11.20 13.17
CA VAL A 311 2.48 -9.85 13.15
C VAL A 311 2.58 -9.29 11.73
N ASP A 312 1.62 -8.45 11.36
CA ASP A 312 1.66 -7.71 10.10
C ASP A 312 2.95 -6.89 10.00
N HIS A 313 3.68 -7.09 8.90
CA HIS A 313 4.97 -6.45 8.65
C HIS A 313 4.91 -5.54 7.41
N LEU A 314 3.71 -5.25 6.90
CA LEU A 314 3.52 -4.44 5.70
C LEU A 314 3.61 -2.97 6.10
N HIS A 315 4.55 -2.25 5.49
CA HIS A 315 4.73 -0.81 5.70
C HIS A 315 3.55 -0.06 5.08
N VAL A 316 2.88 0.79 5.87
CA VAL A 316 1.72 1.58 5.42
C VAL A 316 1.88 3.08 5.66
N GLY A 317 2.95 3.48 6.32
CA GLY A 317 3.17 4.87 6.68
C GLY A 317 4.13 5.01 7.84
N TRP A 318 4.13 6.19 8.44
CA TRP A 318 5.04 6.54 9.52
C TRP A 318 4.33 7.47 10.50
N TYR A 319 4.89 7.62 11.70
CA TYR A 319 4.37 8.54 12.69
C TYR A 319 5.47 9.48 13.17
N GLN A 320 5.05 10.67 13.61
CA GLN A 320 5.94 11.68 14.14
C GLN A 320 5.28 12.38 15.33
N SER A 321 6.05 12.58 16.40
CA SER A 321 5.64 13.48 17.47
C SER A 321 5.83 14.94 17.06
N THR A 322 4.86 15.81 17.34
CA THR A 322 5.04 17.25 17.15
C THR A 322 5.13 17.96 18.50
N GLN A 323 5.91 19.02 18.54
CA GLN A 323 5.82 19.98 19.62
C GLN A 323 4.97 21.17 19.17
N GLN A 324 3.90 21.44 19.91
CA GLN A 324 3.11 22.68 19.79
C GLN A 324 2.47 22.93 18.42
N GLY A 325 2.35 21.91 17.57
CA GLY A 325 1.71 22.01 16.26
C GLY A 325 2.62 22.44 15.11
N ALA A 326 3.91 22.67 15.36
CA ALA A 326 4.91 22.94 14.32
C ALA A 326 5.43 21.61 13.74
N PHE A 327 4.64 20.95 12.88
CA PHE A 327 5.05 19.69 12.23
C PHE A 327 5.28 19.82 10.72
N LEU A 328 4.75 20.88 10.10
CA LEU A 328 4.83 21.08 8.66
C LEU A 328 6.18 21.66 8.27
N SER A 329 7.22 20.83 8.12
CA SER A 329 8.51 21.28 7.58
C SER A 329 8.68 20.88 6.11
N THR A 330 9.66 21.47 5.43
CA THR A 330 10.07 21.02 4.09
C THR A 330 10.59 19.58 4.13
N GLN A 331 11.38 19.24 5.16
CA GLN A 331 11.86 17.87 5.39
C GLN A 331 10.69 16.89 5.60
N PHE A 332 9.66 17.30 6.34
CA PHE A 332 8.45 16.50 6.51
C PHE A 332 7.75 16.18 5.18
N LEU A 333 7.68 17.17 4.29
CA LEU A 333 7.12 16.99 2.94
C LEU A 333 7.96 16.05 2.08
N GLU A 334 9.27 16.20 2.11
CA GLU A 334 10.20 15.34 1.36
C GLU A 334 10.11 13.88 1.83
N SER A 335 10.08 13.66 3.15
CA SER A 335 9.87 12.33 3.72
C SER A 335 8.53 11.75 3.30
N GLN A 336 7.43 12.51 3.45
CA GLN A 336 6.10 12.05 3.05
C GLN A 336 6.02 11.75 1.54
N PHE A 337 6.65 12.56 0.71
CA PHE A 337 6.72 12.35 -0.73
C PHE A 337 7.48 11.06 -1.09
N THR A 338 8.59 10.79 -0.40
CA THR A 338 9.40 9.58 -0.60
C THR A 338 8.61 8.32 -0.23
N TYR A 339 7.92 8.34 0.90
CA TYR A 339 7.05 7.25 1.32
C TYR A 339 5.85 7.07 0.38
N GLN A 340 5.22 8.16 -0.06
CA GLN A 340 4.05 8.11 -0.94
C GLN A 340 4.40 7.73 -2.40
N THR A 341 5.66 7.94 -2.81
CA THR A 341 6.20 7.46 -4.09
C THR A 341 6.48 5.96 -4.04
N SER A 342 6.92 5.45 -2.89
CA SER A 342 7.19 4.02 -2.69
C SER A 342 5.89 3.23 -2.50
N ILE A 343 4.93 3.79 -1.76
CA ILE A 343 3.63 3.20 -1.44
C ILE A 343 2.56 4.29 -1.64
N GLU A 344 1.68 4.10 -2.62
CA GLU A 344 0.68 5.11 -2.98
C GLU A 344 -0.25 5.44 -1.80
N GLU A 345 -0.53 4.45 -0.96
CA GLU A 345 -1.43 4.50 0.21
C GLU A 345 -0.76 5.01 1.51
N SER A 346 0.43 5.60 1.44
CA SER A 346 1.16 6.06 2.65
C SER A 346 0.42 7.17 3.41
N VAL A 347 0.29 7.02 4.72
CA VAL A 347 -0.30 8.00 5.65
C VAL A 347 0.70 8.36 6.75
N VAL A 348 0.64 9.61 7.22
CA VAL A 348 1.41 10.06 8.38
C VAL A 348 0.52 10.34 9.59
N LEU A 349 0.88 9.76 10.73
CA LEU A 349 0.22 10.03 12.02
C LEU A 349 1.02 11.04 12.84
N ILE A 350 0.37 12.15 13.20
CA ILE A 350 0.95 13.21 14.03
C ILE A 350 0.36 13.12 15.43
N TYR A 351 1.24 12.98 16.42
CA TYR A 351 0.88 12.91 17.83
C TYR A 351 1.45 14.11 18.61
N ASP A 352 0.60 14.80 19.36
CA ASP A 352 1.01 15.91 20.25
C ASP A 352 0.97 15.47 21.73
N PRO A 353 2.14 15.25 22.37
CA PRO A 353 2.21 14.82 23.76
C PRO A 353 1.80 15.92 24.74
N LEU A 354 1.98 17.21 24.40
CA LEU A 354 1.66 18.32 25.30
C LEU A 354 0.15 18.52 25.43
N LYS A 355 -0.58 18.35 24.33
CA LYS A 355 -2.05 18.37 24.35
C LYS A 355 -2.63 17.13 25.02
N THR A 356 -2.02 15.97 24.77
CA THR A 356 -2.48 14.71 25.37
C THR A 356 -2.31 14.69 26.90
N LYS A 357 -1.22 15.27 27.43
CA LYS A 357 -1.04 15.49 28.88
C LYS A 357 -2.12 16.36 29.53
N ARG A 358 -2.92 17.08 28.75
CA ARG A 358 -4.02 17.92 29.24
C ARG A 358 -5.37 17.21 29.19
N GLY A 359 -5.39 15.93 28.84
CA GLY A 359 -6.61 15.11 28.81
C GLY A 359 -7.30 15.03 27.44
N PHE A 360 -6.77 15.67 26.39
CA PHE A 360 -7.30 15.51 25.03
C PHE A 360 -6.29 14.76 24.17
N LEU A 361 -6.63 13.52 23.79
CA LEU A 361 -5.84 12.76 22.84
C LEU A 361 -5.79 13.52 21.51
N HIS A 362 -4.61 14.01 21.15
CA HIS A 362 -4.39 14.72 19.90
C HIS A 362 -3.56 13.83 18.98
N LEU A 363 -4.27 13.08 18.14
CA LEU A 363 -3.71 12.20 17.12
C LEU A 363 -4.44 12.50 15.81
N LYS A 364 -3.70 12.91 14.79
CA LYS A 364 -4.25 13.26 13.47
C LYS A 364 -3.54 12.50 12.36
N ALA A 365 -4.30 12.10 11.35
CA ALA A 365 -3.78 11.46 10.14
C ALA A 365 -3.76 12.48 9.00
N TYR A 366 -2.62 12.64 8.34
CA TYR A 366 -2.47 13.46 7.16
C TYR A 366 -1.98 12.64 5.97
N ARG A 367 -2.32 13.10 4.77
CA ARG A 367 -1.80 12.59 3.51
C ARG A 367 -1.55 13.76 2.56
N LEU A 368 -0.55 13.63 1.69
CA LEU A 368 -0.28 14.60 0.64
C LEU A 368 -1.30 14.41 -0.48
N THR A 369 -1.85 15.50 -1.01
CA THR A 369 -2.80 15.42 -2.13
C THR A 369 -2.11 14.93 -3.42
N PRO A 370 -2.83 14.24 -4.32
CA PRO A 370 -2.24 13.76 -5.58
C PRO A 370 -1.63 14.88 -6.44
N GLN A 371 -2.22 16.08 -6.38
CA GLN A 371 -1.71 17.28 -7.05
C GLN A 371 -0.34 17.67 -6.49
N ALA A 372 -0.21 17.73 -5.16
CA ALA A 372 1.06 18.03 -4.53
C ALA A 372 2.13 16.95 -4.81
N VAL A 373 1.75 15.66 -4.85
CA VAL A 373 2.66 14.58 -5.27
C VAL A 373 3.15 14.79 -6.72
N ALA A 374 2.28 15.19 -7.64
CA ALA A 374 2.66 15.46 -9.02
C ALA A 374 3.67 16.63 -9.12
N LEU A 375 3.44 17.70 -8.36
CA LEU A 375 4.36 18.83 -8.32
C LEU A 375 5.76 18.43 -7.81
N TYR A 376 5.82 17.60 -6.76
CA TYR A 376 7.09 17.09 -6.24
C TYR A 376 7.79 16.13 -7.20
N LYS A 377 7.06 15.35 -8.01
CA LYS A 377 7.66 14.50 -9.06
C LYS A 377 8.35 15.32 -10.14
N ASP A 378 7.76 16.45 -10.51
CA ASP A 378 8.31 17.32 -11.55
C ASP A 378 9.45 18.21 -11.03
N ASN A 379 9.65 18.29 -9.69
CA ASN A 379 10.59 19.17 -9.01
C ASN A 379 10.48 20.66 -9.43
N ASP A 380 9.33 21.05 -9.99
CA ASP A 380 9.08 22.41 -10.46
C ASP A 380 8.18 23.16 -9.47
N PHE A 381 8.82 23.86 -8.53
CA PHE A 381 8.15 24.77 -7.58
C PHE A 381 7.94 26.18 -8.16
N GLY A 382 7.93 26.30 -9.50
CA GLY A 382 7.67 27.53 -10.22
C GLY A 382 6.26 28.07 -9.96
N ALA A 383 6.11 29.40 -10.01
CA ALA A 383 4.82 30.06 -9.85
C ALA A 383 3.78 29.62 -10.88
N ASP A 384 4.22 29.19 -12.06
CA ASP A 384 3.35 28.76 -13.16
C ASP A 384 2.86 27.31 -12.97
N ALA A 385 3.70 26.43 -12.41
CA ALA A 385 3.31 25.07 -12.03
C ALA A 385 2.23 25.07 -10.93
N ILE A 386 2.43 25.89 -9.88
CA ILE A 386 1.47 26.04 -8.77
C ILE A 386 0.13 26.59 -9.28
N LYS A 387 0.15 27.56 -10.21
CA LYS A 387 -1.07 28.10 -10.82
C LYS A 387 -1.80 27.07 -11.67
N THR A 388 -1.06 26.29 -12.46
CA THR A 388 -1.63 25.27 -13.35
C THR A 388 -2.32 24.18 -12.56
N GLN A 389 -1.76 23.81 -11.41
CA GLN A 389 -2.32 22.78 -10.53
C GLN A 389 -3.31 23.33 -9.47
N HIS A 390 -3.55 24.64 -9.43
CA HIS A 390 -4.42 25.29 -8.43
C HIS A 390 -4.09 24.93 -6.96
N LEU A 391 -2.81 24.75 -6.64
CA LEU A 391 -2.36 24.42 -5.29
C LEU A 391 -2.44 25.64 -4.36
N SER A 392 -3.09 25.46 -3.21
CA SER A 392 -3.13 26.41 -2.10
C SER A 392 -2.54 25.76 -0.82
N PHE A 393 -2.35 26.56 0.22
CA PHE A 393 -1.90 26.05 1.53
C PHE A 393 -2.91 25.07 2.15
N GLU A 394 -4.20 25.15 1.78
CA GLU A 394 -5.25 24.25 2.28
C GLU A 394 -5.31 22.94 1.50
N THR A 395 -5.01 22.99 0.19
CA THR A 395 -5.08 21.79 -0.68
C THR A 395 -3.77 21.01 -0.71
N LEU A 396 -2.73 21.47 0.00
CA LEU A 396 -1.44 20.78 0.08
C LEU A 396 -1.58 19.45 0.84
N TYR A 397 -2.33 19.45 1.94
CA TYR A 397 -2.56 18.28 2.78
C TYR A 397 -4.05 17.99 2.92
N GLN A 398 -4.37 16.71 3.01
CA GLN A 398 -5.69 16.24 3.36
C GLN A 398 -5.63 15.59 4.75
N GLU A 399 -6.47 16.07 5.67
CA GLU A 399 -6.70 15.40 6.95
C GLU A 399 -7.65 14.22 6.69
N ILE A 400 -7.21 13.01 7.04
CA ILE A 400 -8.01 11.79 6.90
C ILE A 400 -8.67 11.49 8.25
N ARG A 401 -9.91 11.02 8.21
CA ARG A 401 -10.63 10.64 9.42
C ARG A 401 -9.95 9.44 10.09
N LEU A 402 -9.64 9.60 11.38
CA LEU A 402 -9.06 8.55 12.22
C LEU A 402 -10.14 7.91 13.10
N VAL A 403 -10.20 6.57 13.11
CA VAL A 403 -11.08 5.78 13.98
C VAL A 403 -10.25 4.76 14.75
N ILE A 404 -10.42 4.73 16.07
CA ILE A 404 -9.78 3.71 16.91
C ILE A 404 -10.69 2.49 16.95
N HIS A 405 -10.12 1.32 16.64
CA HIS A 405 -10.82 0.04 16.69
C HIS A 405 -10.09 -0.92 17.62
N ASN A 406 -10.81 -1.54 18.54
CA ASN A 406 -10.26 -2.52 19.47
C ASN A 406 -11.01 -3.85 19.35
N SER A 407 -10.27 -4.95 19.49
CA SER A 407 -10.85 -6.29 19.64
C SER A 407 -11.64 -6.42 20.96
N HIS A 408 -12.61 -7.32 20.99
CA HIS A 408 -13.40 -7.62 22.20
C HIS A 408 -12.52 -8.04 23.39
N LEU A 409 -11.41 -8.74 23.14
CA LEU A 409 -10.47 -9.12 24.19
C LEU A 409 -9.76 -7.91 24.81
N VAL A 410 -9.37 -6.94 23.98
CA VAL A 410 -8.77 -5.68 24.43
C VAL A 410 -9.79 -4.88 25.24
N ASN A 411 -11.05 -4.87 24.82
CA ASN A 411 -12.11 -4.21 25.60
C ASN A 411 -12.31 -4.84 26.98
N ALA A 412 -12.26 -6.18 27.10
CA ALA A 412 -12.30 -6.85 28.39
C ALA A 412 -11.11 -6.48 29.29
N LEU A 413 -9.89 -6.43 28.71
CA LEU A 413 -8.70 -5.97 29.42
C LEU A 413 -8.80 -4.51 29.86
N LEU A 414 -9.36 -3.63 29.02
CA LEU A 414 -9.59 -2.22 29.38
C LEU A 414 -10.59 -2.08 30.51
N CYS A 415 -11.62 -2.93 30.59
CA CYS A 415 -12.53 -2.96 31.72
C CYS A 415 -11.80 -3.33 33.03
N GLU A 416 -10.96 -4.36 33.01
CA GLU A 416 -10.17 -4.75 34.19
C GLU A 416 -9.18 -3.64 34.61
N LEU A 417 -8.49 -3.03 33.64
CA LEU A 417 -7.59 -1.90 33.91
C LEU A 417 -8.34 -0.69 34.48
N SER A 418 -9.58 -0.44 34.05
CA SER A 418 -10.37 0.68 34.55
C SER A 418 -10.70 0.57 36.04
N GLU A 419 -10.76 -0.65 36.59
CA GLU A 419 -10.94 -0.89 38.03
C GLU A 419 -9.65 -0.64 38.82
N MET A 420 -8.49 -0.79 38.19
CA MET A 420 -7.18 -0.58 38.81
C MET A 420 -6.72 0.89 38.80
N VAL A 421 -7.20 1.68 37.84
CA VAL A 421 -6.81 3.10 37.70
C VAL A 421 -7.56 3.96 38.73
N PRO A 422 -6.87 4.83 39.50
CA PRO A 422 -7.53 5.74 40.42
C PRO A 422 -8.52 6.68 39.71
N SER A 423 -9.69 6.90 40.31
CA SER A 423 -10.78 7.68 39.72
C SER A 423 -10.46 9.16 39.42
N TYR A 424 -9.32 9.68 39.88
CA TYR A 424 -8.88 11.06 39.61
C TYR A 424 -8.03 11.20 38.35
N GLU A 425 -7.40 10.11 37.88
CA GLU A 425 -6.59 10.11 36.67
C GLU A 425 -7.50 10.28 35.46
N GLY A 426 -7.18 11.27 34.61
CA GLY A 426 -8.02 11.67 33.47
C GLY A 426 -8.91 12.89 33.71
N SER A 427 -8.97 13.47 34.92
CA SER A 427 -9.70 14.73 35.18
C SER A 427 -8.97 16.01 34.72
N GLN A 428 -7.75 15.86 34.18
CA GLN A 428 -6.87 16.96 33.74
C GLN A 428 -7.46 17.84 32.63
N TYR A 429 -8.48 17.35 31.90
CA TYR A 429 -9.19 18.15 30.91
C TYR A 429 -9.90 19.38 31.49
N LEU A 430 -10.20 19.41 32.81
CA LEU A 430 -10.79 20.56 33.49
C LEU A 430 -9.76 21.56 34.05
N ASP A 431 -8.46 21.34 33.83
CA ASP A 431 -7.45 22.27 34.31
C ASP A 431 -7.59 23.66 33.65
N LEU A 432 -7.60 24.69 34.50
CA LEU A 432 -7.69 26.10 34.17
C LEU A 432 -6.30 26.75 34.02
N GLY A 433 -5.25 26.14 34.57
CA GLY A 433 -3.88 26.65 34.61
C GLY A 433 -3.14 26.59 33.28
N THR A 434 -3.60 27.33 32.27
CA THR A 434 -3.19 27.10 30.87
C THR A 434 -2.44 28.25 30.19
N ALA A 435 -2.15 29.35 30.91
CA ALA A 435 -1.51 30.55 30.38
C ALA A 435 -0.15 30.31 29.70
N SER A 436 0.68 29.44 30.27
CA SER A 436 2.04 29.17 29.76
C SER A 436 2.07 28.50 28.37
N VAL A 437 1.00 27.79 27.98
CA VAL A 437 0.92 27.17 26.66
C VAL A 437 0.36 28.12 25.62
N LEU A 438 -0.56 29.01 26.02
CA LEU A 438 -0.98 30.09 25.14
C LEU A 438 0.22 30.98 24.80
N GLU A 439 1.03 31.35 25.80
CA GLU A 439 2.25 32.11 25.60
C GLU A 439 3.20 31.42 24.62
N LYS A 440 3.45 30.12 24.81
CA LYS A 440 4.31 29.34 23.90
C LYS A 440 3.76 29.26 22.47
N HIS A 441 2.46 29.01 22.30
CA HIS A 441 1.83 29.02 20.97
C HIS A 441 1.91 30.39 20.30
N LEU A 442 1.70 31.47 21.04
CA LEU A 442 1.84 32.84 20.51
C LEU A 442 3.28 33.18 20.16
N ARG A 443 4.25 32.69 20.93
CA ARG A 443 5.67 32.85 20.63
C ARG A 443 6.04 32.14 19.33
N SER A 444 5.68 30.87 19.19
CA SER A 444 5.90 30.10 17.96
C SER A 444 5.19 30.71 16.75
N LEU A 445 3.98 31.25 16.93
CA LEU A 445 3.28 31.99 15.87
C LEU A 445 4.02 33.26 15.47
N THR A 446 4.59 33.98 16.43
CA THR A 446 5.39 35.20 16.18
C THR A 446 6.63 34.86 15.37
N ASP A 447 7.35 33.80 15.77
CA ASP A 447 8.55 33.33 15.06
C ASP A 447 8.22 32.98 13.59
N ASN A 448 7.14 32.21 13.35
CA ASN A 448 6.71 31.84 11.98
C ASN A 448 6.26 33.06 11.15
N VAL A 449 5.62 34.05 11.78
CA VAL A 449 5.23 35.30 11.10
C VAL A 449 6.46 36.12 10.73
N ASP A 450 7.47 36.17 11.61
CA ASP A 450 8.73 36.86 11.33
C ASP A 450 9.50 36.19 10.17
N GLU A 451 9.53 34.85 10.11
CA GLU A 451 10.08 34.11 8.96
C GLU A 451 9.32 34.43 7.66
N LEU A 452 7.99 34.44 7.68
CA LEU A 452 7.18 34.81 6.53
C LEU A 452 7.43 36.27 6.09
N LEU A 453 7.67 37.18 7.03
CA LEU A 453 8.04 38.56 6.73
C LEU A 453 9.42 38.65 6.06
N GLN A 454 10.38 37.84 6.49
CA GLN A 454 11.70 37.77 5.83
C GLN A 454 11.56 37.31 4.37
N ASP A 455 10.77 36.28 4.11
CA ASP A 455 10.51 35.80 2.75
C ASP A 455 9.74 36.80 1.89
N THR A 456 8.77 37.49 2.49
CA THR A 456 8.06 38.58 1.82
C THR A 456 9.03 39.70 1.43
N ASN A 457 10.02 40.00 2.28
CA ASN A 457 11.06 40.99 1.96
C ASN A 457 11.99 40.51 0.83
N LYS A 458 12.39 39.23 0.81
CA LYS A 458 13.15 38.64 -0.32
C LYS A 458 12.37 38.77 -1.62
N PHE A 459 11.07 38.49 -1.60
CA PHE A 459 10.19 38.64 -2.76
C PHE A 459 10.05 40.09 -3.22
N ASN A 460 9.91 41.04 -2.29
CA ASN A 460 9.87 42.47 -2.61
C ASN A 460 11.16 42.95 -3.28
N ILE A 461 12.33 42.47 -2.83
CA ILE A 461 13.62 42.79 -3.46
C ILE A 461 13.67 42.21 -4.88
N TYR A 462 13.26 40.95 -5.04
CA TYR A 462 13.15 40.31 -6.36
C TYR A 462 12.25 41.11 -7.31
N GLN A 463 11.06 41.52 -6.87
CA GLN A 463 10.13 42.31 -7.68
C GLN A 463 10.75 43.65 -8.11
N ARG A 464 11.46 44.34 -7.21
CA ARG A 464 12.18 45.59 -7.55
C ARG A 464 13.26 45.35 -8.60
N GLN A 465 14.01 44.24 -8.50
CA GLN A 465 15.04 43.88 -9.47
C GLN A 465 14.44 43.56 -10.85
N VAL A 466 13.33 42.81 -10.91
CA VAL A 466 12.61 42.50 -12.16
C VAL A 466 12.11 43.76 -12.83
N VAL A 467 11.46 44.67 -12.07
CA VAL A 467 10.98 45.95 -12.61
C VAL A 467 12.15 46.79 -13.15
N LYS A 468 13.26 46.86 -12.41
CA LYS A 468 14.46 47.58 -12.86
C LYS A 468 15.03 46.99 -14.15
N GLN A 469 15.17 45.66 -14.21
CA GLN A 469 15.66 44.98 -15.40
C GLN A 469 14.73 45.15 -16.60
N GLN A 470 13.41 45.14 -16.38
CA GLN A 470 12.42 45.36 -17.43
C GLN A 470 12.48 46.79 -17.98
N GLN A 471 12.70 47.79 -17.12
CA GLN A 471 12.93 49.18 -17.54
C GLN A 471 14.24 49.32 -18.31
N GLU A 472 15.33 48.70 -17.87
CA GLU A 472 16.62 48.69 -18.59
C GLU A 472 16.50 48.01 -19.95
N LYS A 473 15.78 46.89 -20.03
CA LYS A 473 15.45 46.19 -21.27
C LYS A 473 14.65 47.07 -22.22
N GLN A 474 13.62 47.75 -21.73
CA GLN A 474 12.83 48.70 -22.54
C GLN A 474 13.68 49.86 -23.05
N LYS A 475 14.53 50.46 -22.21
CA LYS A 475 15.46 51.53 -22.62
C LYS A 475 16.45 51.04 -23.67
N TYR A 476 16.97 49.82 -23.52
CA TYR A 476 17.88 49.21 -24.50
C TYR A 476 17.19 48.98 -25.85
N ILE A 477 15.98 48.42 -25.85
CA ILE A 477 15.18 48.21 -27.07
C ILE A 477 14.84 49.54 -27.73
N GLN A 478 14.43 50.55 -26.97
CA GLN A 478 14.14 51.89 -27.50
C GLN A 478 15.37 52.53 -28.14
N LYS A 479 16.54 52.44 -27.49
CA LYS A 479 17.81 52.97 -28.02
C LYS A 479 18.21 52.26 -29.32
N ARG A 480 18.09 50.92 -29.37
CA ARG A 480 18.33 50.11 -30.57
C ARG A 480 17.37 50.50 -31.71
N ASN A 481 16.08 50.67 -31.41
CA ASN A 481 15.08 51.04 -32.41
C ASN A 481 15.34 52.44 -32.99
N LEU A 482 15.71 53.41 -32.15
CA LEU A 482 16.10 54.75 -32.59
C LEU A 482 17.35 54.71 -33.47
N GLU A 483 18.35 53.91 -33.11
CA GLU A 483 19.58 53.75 -33.90
C GLU A 483 19.30 53.07 -35.25
N ASN A 484 18.47 52.02 -35.27
CA ASN A 484 18.07 51.34 -36.51
C ASN A 484 17.27 52.27 -37.44
N THR A 485 16.37 53.10 -36.89
CA THR A 485 15.61 54.09 -37.66
C THR A 485 16.54 55.16 -38.25
N ALA A 486 17.55 55.61 -37.50
CA ALA A 486 18.54 56.57 -37.98
C ALA A 486 19.47 55.98 -39.06
N ARG A 487 19.81 54.69 -38.98
CA ARG A 487 20.59 53.99 -40.03
C ARG A 487 19.79 53.77 -41.30
N GLN A 488 18.49 53.45 -41.20
CA GLN A 488 17.58 53.40 -42.35
C GLN A 488 17.47 54.75 -43.06
N ALA A 489 17.37 55.85 -42.32
CA ALA A 489 17.36 57.20 -42.90
C ALA A 489 18.68 57.56 -43.62
N ARG A 490 19.80 56.92 -43.26
CA ARG A 490 21.12 57.05 -43.91
C ARG A 490 21.38 56.04 -45.02
N GLY A 491 20.47 55.09 -45.27
CA GLY A 491 20.61 54.06 -46.31
C GLY A 491 21.54 52.90 -45.95
N GLU A 492 21.92 52.74 -44.68
CA GLU A 492 22.75 51.61 -44.20
C GLU A 492 21.89 50.44 -43.71
N ALA A 493 22.44 49.22 -43.77
CA ALA A 493 21.77 48.02 -43.26
C ALA A 493 21.56 48.10 -41.73
N PRO A 494 20.36 47.72 -41.22
CA PRO A 494 20.07 47.74 -39.79
C PRO A 494 20.97 46.75 -39.02
N LEU A 495 21.23 47.06 -37.75
CA LEU A 495 22.04 46.19 -36.89
C LEU A 495 21.35 44.82 -36.69
N PRO A 496 22.11 43.72 -36.56
CA PRO A 496 21.54 42.39 -36.31
C PRO A 496 20.70 42.36 -35.04
N GLU A 497 19.59 41.62 -35.09
CA GLU A 497 18.75 41.30 -33.93
C GLU A 497 19.51 40.32 -33.02
N GLU A 498 20.28 40.84 -32.07
CA GLU A 498 20.80 40.01 -30.99
C GLU A 498 19.64 39.68 -30.04
N ASP A 499 19.47 38.39 -29.75
CA ASP A 499 18.50 37.92 -28.76
C ASP A 499 18.67 38.68 -27.44
N VAL A 500 17.68 39.51 -27.10
CA VAL A 500 17.68 40.35 -25.89
C VAL A 500 17.81 39.51 -24.61
N THR A 501 17.49 38.21 -24.69
CA THR A 501 17.66 37.20 -23.64
C THR A 501 19.12 36.82 -23.36
N LYS A 502 20.05 37.01 -24.30
CA LYS A 502 21.49 36.80 -24.07
C LYS A 502 22.13 37.96 -23.29
N VAL A 503 21.64 39.18 -23.49
CA VAL A 503 22.12 40.39 -22.82
C VAL A 503 21.51 40.55 -21.43
N PHE A 504 20.21 40.27 -21.29
CA PHE A 504 19.49 40.35 -20.02
C PHE A 504 19.04 38.96 -19.59
N LYS A 505 19.87 38.28 -18.78
CA LYS A 505 19.53 36.98 -18.20
C LYS A 505 18.32 37.13 -17.25
N PRO A 506 17.29 36.28 -17.35
CA PRO A 506 16.16 36.30 -16.42
C PRO A 506 16.63 36.16 -14.98
N ILE A 507 16.13 37.00 -14.08
CA ILE A 507 16.40 36.86 -12.64
C ILE A 507 15.66 35.62 -12.15
N PRO A 508 16.33 34.68 -11.45
CA PRO A 508 15.69 33.48 -10.93
C PRO A 508 14.57 33.84 -9.96
N VAL A 509 13.41 33.20 -10.12
CA VAL A 509 12.27 33.39 -9.23
C VAL A 509 12.57 32.70 -7.89
N PRO A 510 12.35 33.36 -6.74
CA PRO A 510 12.42 32.68 -5.46
C PRO A 510 11.43 31.51 -5.40
N PRO A 511 11.81 30.35 -4.82
CA PRO A 511 10.91 29.22 -4.67
C PRO A 511 9.72 29.60 -3.78
N ARG A 512 8.52 29.11 -4.12
CA ARG A 512 7.28 29.43 -3.40
C ARG A 512 6.83 28.36 -2.40
N LEU A 513 7.56 27.25 -2.32
CA LEU A 513 7.22 26.14 -1.43
C LEU A 513 7.31 26.56 0.05
N GLU A 514 8.44 27.12 0.45
CA GLU A 514 8.70 27.56 1.84
C GLU A 514 7.63 28.53 2.38
N PRO A 515 7.27 29.63 1.69
CA PRO A 515 6.20 30.52 2.18
C PRO A 515 4.82 29.85 2.17
N MET A 516 4.56 28.86 1.31
CA MET A 516 3.32 28.10 1.32
C MET A 516 3.22 27.21 2.57
N VAL A 517 4.32 26.55 2.94
CA VAL A 517 4.42 25.74 4.16
C VAL A 517 4.29 26.60 5.41
N LEU A 518 4.99 27.75 5.47
CA LEU A 518 4.87 28.71 6.57
C LEU A 518 3.44 29.23 6.73
N SER A 519 2.77 29.54 5.62
CA SER A 519 1.36 29.96 5.65
C SER A 519 0.44 28.86 6.21
N ALA A 520 0.69 27.59 5.85
CA ALA A 520 -0.05 26.45 6.39
C ALA A 520 0.20 26.26 7.89
N GLN A 521 1.44 26.42 8.36
CA GLN A 521 1.77 26.39 9.78
C GLN A 521 1.02 27.49 10.56
N ILE A 522 1.04 28.73 10.06
CA ILE A 522 0.35 29.87 10.67
C ILE A 522 -1.15 29.57 10.77
N ALA A 523 -1.77 29.08 9.70
CA ALA A 523 -3.18 28.70 9.71
C ALA A 523 -3.48 27.60 10.76
N ALA A 524 -2.63 26.58 10.86
CA ALA A 524 -2.76 25.52 11.85
C ALA A 524 -2.63 26.06 13.29
N HIS A 525 -1.68 26.97 13.55
CA HIS A 525 -1.55 27.62 14.85
C HIS A 525 -2.78 28.48 15.19
N CYS A 526 -3.29 29.26 14.24
CA CYS A 526 -4.50 30.05 14.43
C CYS A 526 -5.72 29.18 14.80
N GLN A 527 -5.92 28.06 14.10
CA GLN A 527 -6.99 27.10 14.41
C GLN A 527 -6.81 26.49 15.81
N GLN A 528 -5.59 26.13 16.19
CA GLN A 528 -5.29 25.56 17.50
C GLN A 528 -5.51 26.56 18.63
N VAL A 529 -5.07 27.81 18.46
CA VAL A 529 -5.29 28.90 19.43
C VAL A 529 -6.78 29.16 19.57
N SER A 530 -7.53 29.22 18.47
CA SER A 530 -8.99 29.39 18.49
C SER A 530 -9.68 28.27 19.27
N LEU A 531 -9.37 27.01 18.95
CA LEU A 531 -9.90 25.84 19.66
C LEU A 531 -9.56 25.87 21.15
N PHE A 532 -8.32 26.20 21.48
CA PHE A 532 -7.85 26.32 22.86
C PHE A 532 -8.60 27.41 23.63
N CYS A 533 -8.81 28.59 23.03
CA CYS A 533 -9.60 29.66 23.62
C CYS A 533 -11.06 29.26 23.84
N SER A 534 -11.70 28.60 22.87
CA SER A 534 -13.07 28.09 23.02
C SER A 534 -13.19 27.08 24.15
N GLN A 535 -12.22 26.16 24.27
CA GLN A 535 -12.17 25.19 25.37
C GLN A 535 -11.94 25.89 26.71
N ALA A 536 -11.00 26.83 26.80
CA ALA A 536 -10.74 27.57 28.03
C ALA A 536 -11.97 28.37 28.50
N LEU A 537 -12.67 29.03 27.59
CA LEU A 537 -13.93 29.72 27.88
C LEU A 537 -15.00 28.75 28.39
N GLY A 538 -15.16 27.58 27.75
CA GLY A 538 -16.07 26.54 28.21
C GLY A 538 -15.78 26.09 29.65
N LYS A 539 -14.51 25.88 29.98
CA LYS A 539 -14.08 25.54 31.35
C LYS A 539 -14.37 26.66 32.35
N LEU A 540 -14.17 27.93 31.96
CA LEU A 540 -14.48 29.07 32.81
C LEU A 540 -15.97 29.17 33.11
N PHE A 541 -16.84 29.00 32.10
CA PHE A 541 -18.30 29.00 32.31
C PHE A 541 -18.76 27.82 33.19
N LEU A 542 -18.17 26.63 33.03
CA LEU A 542 -18.43 25.50 33.91
C LEU A 542 -17.99 25.80 35.36
N SER A 543 -16.83 26.43 35.52
CA SER A 543 -16.33 26.84 36.85
C SER A 543 -17.23 27.90 37.49
N GLU A 544 -17.72 28.86 36.72
CA GLU A 544 -18.67 29.87 37.18
C GLU A 544 -19.97 29.22 37.67
N ALA A 545 -20.55 28.30 36.89
CA ALA A 545 -21.76 27.56 37.29
C ALA A 545 -21.56 26.73 38.57
N LEU A 546 -20.36 26.19 38.79
CA LEU A 546 -20.00 25.50 40.04
C LEU A 546 -19.84 26.45 41.24
N GLN A 547 -19.48 27.71 41.01
CA GLN A 547 -19.31 28.73 42.07
C GLN A 547 -20.63 29.42 42.45
N GLN A 548 -21.56 29.57 41.52
CA GLN A 548 -22.86 30.22 41.73
C GLN A 548 -23.75 29.68 42.90
N PRO A 549 -23.67 28.41 43.36
CA PRO A 549 -24.48 27.95 44.50
C PRO A 549 -24.10 28.56 45.86
N GLN A 550 -22.86 29.03 46.02
CA GLN A 550 -22.35 29.48 47.33
C GLN A 550 -22.83 30.89 47.72
N SER A 551 -23.15 31.76 46.76
CA SER A 551 -23.59 33.14 47.05
C SER A 551 -25.01 33.21 47.62
N SER A 552 -25.89 32.26 47.27
CA SER A 552 -27.25 32.16 47.80
C SER A 552 -27.33 31.59 49.22
N GLN A 553 -26.43 30.69 49.64
CA GLN A 553 -26.45 30.13 50.99
C GLN A 553 -25.83 31.05 52.05
N GLN A 554 -24.79 31.82 51.71
CA GLN A 554 -24.16 32.77 52.65
C GLN A 554 -25.05 34.00 52.97
N GLN A 555 -25.92 34.44 52.06
CA GLN A 555 -26.83 35.55 52.34
C GLN A 555 -27.96 35.20 53.32
N THR A 556 -28.36 33.93 53.43
CA THR A 556 -29.38 33.48 54.40
C THR A 556 -28.85 33.45 55.84
N VAL A 557 -27.56 33.15 56.05
CA VAL A 557 -26.96 33.11 57.39
C VAL A 557 -26.75 34.52 57.95
N LEU A 558 -26.41 35.51 57.12
CA LEU A 558 -26.20 36.90 57.55
C LEU A 558 -27.52 37.66 57.85
N LYS A 559 -28.65 37.26 57.26
CA LYS A 559 -29.97 37.85 57.62
C LYS A 559 -30.58 37.26 58.89
N GLY A 560 -30.07 36.13 59.38
CA GLY A 560 -30.55 35.47 60.61
C GLY A 560 -29.98 36.04 61.92
N SER A 561 -28.83 36.72 61.90
CA SER A 561 -28.18 37.20 63.13
C SER A 561 -28.48 38.66 63.50
N SER A 562 -29.24 39.40 62.69
CA SER A 562 -29.57 40.81 62.95
C SER A 562 -30.92 41.02 63.66
N LYS A 563 -31.64 39.96 64.06
CA LYS A 563 -32.92 40.03 64.79
C LYS A 563 -32.85 39.59 66.26
N ALA A 564 -31.66 39.43 66.82
CA ALA A 564 -31.45 39.08 68.23
C ALA A 564 -30.65 40.17 68.98
N THR A 565 -31.10 41.42 68.86
CA THR A 565 -30.73 42.50 69.79
C THR A 565 -31.79 43.60 69.71
N GLN A 566 -32.92 43.38 70.38
CA GLN A 566 -33.77 44.40 71.01
C GLN A 566 -34.56 43.74 72.13
#